data_AF-A0AAW9SHX5-F1
#
_entry.id   AF-A0AAW9SHX5-F1
#
_cell.length_a   1.000
_cell.length_b   1.000
_cell.length_c   1.000
_cell.angle_alpha   90.00
_cell.angle_beta   90.00
_cell.angle_gamma   90.00
#
_symmetry.space_group_name_H-M   'P 1'
#
loop_
_entity.id
_entity.type
_entity.pdbx_description
1 polymer ?
#
loop_
_entity_poly.entity_id
_entity_poly.type
_entity_poly.pdbx_seq_one_letter_code
_entity_poly.pdbx_strand_id
1 'polypeptide(L)'
;MTAQGADISHVLRSVARLTTSWPGRAVGPHGAARLLNSGGSLPPILWFYNAELEPVNFHAALSPEQPLVALRSLNIIMKASPERDVIGAEMARQVAEALTDLLPEEIALVGGNCQGAPYSFHCANRLLELGHRIRSVAAIDTIPDCAVPVPALLNFGAESPEWNPFHDDFSLTHERVARLFPVYRQSSLPCAHGQYFRPENIPYLIANIESVIGARILAEELQ
;
A
#
# COMPACT_ATOMS: atom_id res chain seq x y z
N MET A 1 -32.62 2.57 4.97
CA MET A 1 -32.07 1.31 5.52
C MET A 1 -30.57 1.52 5.64
N THR A 2 -30.12 1.90 6.83
CA THR A 2 -28.71 2.23 7.12
C THR A 2 -27.92 0.93 7.25
N ALA A 3 -26.72 0.87 6.67
CA ALA A 3 -25.81 -0.27 6.80
C ALA A 3 -25.65 -0.62 8.28
N GLN A 4 -26.19 -1.78 8.69
CA GLN A 4 -25.85 -2.37 9.98
C GLN A 4 -24.39 -2.80 9.86
N GLY A 5 -23.52 -1.88 10.28
CA GLY A 5 -22.09 -1.97 10.07
C GLY A 5 -21.54 -3.25 10.67
N ALA A 6 -20.77 -3.98 9.87
CA ALA A 6 -19.78 -4.87 10.44
C ALA A 6 -19.02 -4.09 11.52
N ASP A 7 -18.96 -4.63 12.73
CA ASP A 7 -18.15 -4.05 13.80
C ASP A 7 -16.71 -3.96 13.27
N ILE A 8 -16.25 -2.74 13.01
CA ILE A 8 -14.90 -2.48 12.50
C ILE A 8 -13.84 -3.09 13.42
N SER A 9 -14.13 -3.20 14.73
CA SER A 9 -13.29 -3.90 15.70
C SER A 9 -13.20 -5.40 15.40
N HIS A 10 -14.29 -6.03 14.95
CA HIS A 10 -14.29 -7.43 14.49
C HIS A 10 -13.47 -7.61 13.20
N VAL A 11 -13.56 -6.65 12.27
CA VAL A 11 -12.76 -6.65 11.03
C VAL A 11 -11.26 -6.55 11.36
N LEU A 12 -10.88 -5.59 12.21
CA LEU A 12 -9.50 -5.41 12.66
C LEU A 12 -8.96 -6.63 13.43
N ARG A 13 -9.78 -7.28 14.27
CA ARG A 13 -9.42 -8.57 14.89
C ARG A 13 -9.19 -9.68 13.86
N SER A 14 -9.99 -9.71 12.80
CA SER A 14 -9.81 -10.69 11.71
C SER A 14 -8.52 -10.45 10.93
N VAL A 15 -8.20 -9.18 10.66
CA VAL A 15 -6.92 -8.78 10.09
C VAL A 15 -5.76 -9.19 10.99
N ALA A 16 -5.80 -8.85 12.28
CA ALA A 16 -4.76 -9.18 13.24
C ALA A 16 -4.48 -10.70 13.32
N ARG A 17 -5.53 -11.53 13.27
CA ARG A 17 -5.36 -12.99 13.19
C ARG A 17 -4.56 -13.41 11.96
N LEU A 18 -4.91 -12.87 10.78
CA LEU A 18 -4.24 -13.20 9.52
C LEU A 18 -2.82 -12.62 9.39
N THR A 19 -2.45 -11.64 10.21
CA THR A 19 -1.08 -11.11 10.27
C THR A 19 -0.27 -11.71 11.42
N THR A 20 -0.78 -12.70 12.16
CA THR A 20 -0.09 -13.28 13.34
C THR A 20 1.29 -13.84 13.00
N SER A 21 1.41 -14.51 11.85
CA SER A 21 2.63 -15.14 11.35
C SER A 21 3.54 -14.20 10.57
N TRP A 22 3.10 -12.97 10.30
CA TRP A 22 3.91 -12.00 9.56
C TRP A 22 5.10 -11.55 10.41
N PRO A 23 6.27 -11.30 9.80
CA PRO A 23 7.42 -10.79 10.51
C PRO A 23 7.18 -9.40 11.10
N GLY A 24 7.94 -9.06 12.15
CA GLY A 24 7.90 -7.75 12.79
C GLY A 24 7.00 -7.64 14.02
N ARG A 25 7.11 -6.49 14.68
CA ARG A 25 6.36 -6.16 15.91
C ARG A 25 4.92 -5.83 15.56
N ALA A 26 3.96 -6.44 16.27
CA ALA A 26 2.55 -6.08 16.15
C ALA A 26 2.31 -4.63 16.60
N VAL A 27 1.64 -3.84 15.77
CA VAL A 27 1.28 -2.43 16.03
C VAL A 27 -0.13 -2.14 15.50
N GLY A 28 -0.67 -0.97 15.85
CA GLY A 28 -2.02 -0.57 15.47
C GLY A 28 -3.13 -1.33 16.22
N PRO A 29 -4.39 -1.17 15.81
CA PRO A 29 -5.54 -1.72 16.53
C PRO A 29 -5.49 -3.24 16.58
N HIS A 30 -5.54 -3.83 17.78
CA HIS A 30 -5.45 -5.28 18.00
C HIS A 30 -4.20 -5.96 17.41
N GLY A 31 -3.15 -5.20 17.04
CA GLY A 31 -1.99 -5.75 16.34
C GLY A 31 -2.24 -6.05 14.85
N ALA A 32 -3.19 -5.34 14.22
CA ALA A 32 -3.55 -5.52 12.82
C ALA A 32 -2.43 -5.16 11.82
N ALA A 33 -1.40 -4.42 12.26
CA ALA A 33 -0.26 -4.01 11.44
C ALA A 33 1.05 -4.61 11.98
N ARG A 34 2.07 -4.67 11.12
CA ARG A 34 3.41 -5.14 11.48
C ARG A 34 4.45 -4.08 11.18
N LEU A 35 5.24 -3.73 12.19
CA LEU A 35 6.38 -2.84 12.05
C LEU A 35 7.66 -3.68 11.92
N LEU A 36 8.36 -3.49 10.81
CA LEU A 36 9.66 -4.08 10.48
C LEU A 36 10.71 -2.97 10.38
N ASN A 37 11.98 -3.32 10.61
CA ASN A 37 13.11 -2.40 10.54
C ASN A 37 12.90 -1.10 11.35
N SER A 38 12.35 -1.22 12.56
CA SER A 38 11.98 -0.05 13.38
C SER A 38 13.16 0.81 13.87
N GLY A 39 14.39 0.31 13.71
CA GLY A 39 15.61 1.07 14.00
C GLY A 39 16.19 1.79 12.78
N GLY A 40 15.60 1.63 11.59
CA GLY A 40 16.09 2.24 10.37
C GLY A 40 15.90 3.76 10.36
N SER A 41 16.81 4.46 9.71
CA SER A 41 16.84 5.93 9.67
C SER A 41 16.04 6.57 8.52
N LEU A 42 15.60 5.79 7.52
CA LEU A 42 14.83 6.31 6.39
C LEU A 42 13.35 6.53 6.76
N PRO A 43 12.64 7.46 6.09
CA PRO A 43 11.20 7.60 6.26
C PRO A 43 10.46 6.30 5.93
N PRO A 44 9.47 5.85 6.72
CA PRO A 44 8.84 4.55 6.57
C PRO A 44 8.07 4.41 5.25
N ILE A 45 7.96 3.16 4.80
CA ILE A 45 6.98 2.74 3.79
C ILE A 45 5.82 2.08 4.51
N LEU A 46 4.59 2.46 4.18
CA LEU A 46 3.37 1.78 4.62
C LEU A 46 2.79 1.05 3.41
N TRP A 47 2.48 -0.24 3.53
CA TRP A 47 1.98 -1.00 2.39
C TRP A 47 0.86 -1.99 2.76
N PHE A 48 -0.25 -1.93 2.02
CA PHE A 48 -1.39 -2.86 2.12
C PHE A 48 -1.23 -4.06 1.19
N TYR A 49 -1.03 -5.24 1.76
CA TYR A 49 -0.86 -6.52 1.08
C TYR A 49 -2.14 -7.36 1.09
N ASN A 50 -2.26 -8.27 0.14
CA ASN A 50 -3.36 -9.23 0.01
C ASN A 50 -3.03 -10.62 0.56
N ALA A 51 -1.76 -10.99 0.63
CA ALA A 51 -1.30 -12.32 0.99
C ALA A 51 -0.08 -12.30 1.92
N GLU A 52 0.18 -13.43 2.57
CA GLU A 52 1.19 -13.56 3.64
C GLU A 52 2.64 -13.48 3.16
N LEU A 53 2.95 -14.03 1.98
CA LEU A 53 4.32 -14.03 1.47
C LEU A 53 4.74 -12.68 0.87
N GLU A 54 3.79 -11.81 0.52
CA GLU A 54 4.07 -10.51 -0.09
C GLU A 54 4.90 -9.59 0.84
N PRO A 55 4.51 -9.34 2.10
CA PRO A 55 5.32 -8.52 3.01
C PRO A 55 6.66 -9.17 3.36
N VAL A 56 6.72 -10.51 3.41
CA VAL A 56 7.96 -11.26 3.69
C VAL A 56 8.98 -11.02 2.59
N ASN A 57 8.58 -11.23 1.33
CA ASN A 57 9.48 -11.08 0.21
C ASN A 57 9.87 -9.61 0.01
N PHE A 58 8.93 -8.68 0.15
CA PHE A 58 9.24 -7.25 0.04
C PHE A 58 10.25 -6.81 1.10
N HIS A 59 10.01 -7.16 2.37
CA HIS A 59 10.92 -6.85 3.47
C HIS A 59 12.32 -7.42 3.26
N ALA A 60 12.42 -8.66 2.76
CA ALA A 60 13.71 -9.31 2.52
C ALA A 60 14.61 -8.57 1.50
N ALA A 61 14.02 -7.75 0.63
CA ALA A 61 14.76 -6.95 -0.34
C ALA A 61 15.06 -5.52 0.13
N LEU A 62 14.44 -5.06 1.23
CA LEU A 62 14.64 -3.71 1.75
C LEU A 62 15.94 -3.63 2.56
N SER A 63 16.60 -2.49 2.46
CA SER A 63 17.68 -2.10 3.38
C SER A 63 17.18 -2.16 4.83
N PRO A 64 18.01 -2.62 5.80
CA PRO A 64 17.70 -2.52 7.21
C PRO A 64 17.39 -1.09 7.68
N GLU A 65 17.87 -0.08 6.94
CA GLU A 65 17.60 1.33 7.19
C GLU A 65 16.21 1.79 6.75
N GLN A 66 15.44 0.96 6.04
CA GLN A 66 14.11 1.28 5.55
C GLN A 66 13.04 0.65 6.45
N PRO A 67 12.39 1.42 7.34
CA PRO A 67 11.25 0.94 8.11
C PRO A 67 10.09 0.60 7.17
N LEU A 68 9.39 -0.49 7.49
CA LEU A 68 8.21 -0.95 6.77
C LEU A 68 7.08 -1.20 7.76
N VAL A 69 5.91 -0.62 7.48
CA VAL A 69 4.65 -0.96 8.13
C VAL A 69 3.84 -1.81 7.15
N ALA A 70 3.82 -3.12 7.39
CA ALA A 70 3.02 -4.04 6.62
C ALA A 70 1.58 -4.09 7.15
N LEU A 71 0.66 -3.80 6.25
CA LEU A 71 -0.78 -3.72 6.44
C LEU A 71 -1.46 -4.79 5.58
N ARG A 72 -2.67 -5.21 5.96
CA ARG A 72 -3.40 -6.22 5.20
C ARG A 72 -4.71 -5.65 4.68
N SER A 73 -5.06 -6.01 3.45
CA SER A 73 -6.38 -5.80 2.89
C SER A 73 -7.42 -6.73 3.50
N LEU A 74 -8.66 -6.62 3.03
CA LEU A 74 -9.77 -7.49 3.41
C LEU A 74 -9.86 -8.75 2.53
N ASN A 75 -8.82 -9.03 1.75
CA ASN A 75 -8.75 -10.24 0.94
C ASN A 75 -8.93 -11.44 1.85
N ILE A 76 -9.71 -12.43 1.40
CA ILE A 76 -10.20 -13.60 2.15
C ILE A 76 -11.08 -13.34 3.39
N ILE A 77 -11.17 -12.10 3.89
CA ILE A 77 -12.08 -11.72 4.99
C ILE A 77 -13.47 -11.38 4.43
N MET A 78 -13.51 -10.63 3.33
CA MET A 78 -14.74 -10.17 2.71
C MET A 78 -14.71 -10.38 1.19
N LYS A 79 -15.85 -10.79 0.63
CA LYS A 79 -16.04 -10.84 -0.82
C LYS A 79 -16.07 -9.42 -1.41
N ALA A 80 -15.73 -9.29 -2.68
CA ALA A 80 -15.85 -8.03 -3.38
C ALA A 80 -17.29 -7.52 -3.37
N SER A 81 -17.49 -6.33 -2.80
CA SER A 81 -18.77 -5.64 -2.72
C SER A 81 -18.55 -4.17 -2.39
N PRO A 82 -19.51 -3.27 -2.69
CA PRO A 82 -19.44 -1.88 -2.24
C PRO A 82 -19.32 -1.74 -0.72
N GLU A 83 -19.94 -2.65 0.03
CA GLU A 83 -19.83 -2.68 1.50
C GLU A 83 -18.40 -2.98 1.98
N ARG A 84 -17.71 -3.93 1.33
CA ARG A 84 -16.28 -4.19 1.62
C ARG A 84 -15.45 -2.94 1.41
N ASP A 85 -15.73 -2.16 0.36
CA ASP A 85 -14.93 -0.98 0.04
C ASP A 85 -15.14 0.14 1.08
N VAL A 86 -16.39 0.33 1.55
CA VAL A 86 -16.70 1.24 2.66
C VAL A 86 -16.00 0.80 3.96
N ILE A 87 -16.09 -0.48 4.31
CA ILE A 87 -15.45 -1.03 5.52
C ILE A 87 -13.93 -0.94 5.42
N GLY A 88 -13.35 -1.25 4.26
CA GLY A 88 -11.91 -1.17 4.04
C GLY A 88 -11.38 0.25 4.11
N ALA A 89 -12.13 1.23 3.61
CA ALA A 89 -11.81 2.65 3.75
C ALA A 89 -11.87 3.11 5.23
N GLU A 90 -12.88 2.69 5.99
CA GLU A 90 -12.96 2.96 7.44
C GLU A 90 -11.80 2.28 8.20
N MET A 91 -11.50 1.02 7.88
CA MET A 91 -10.38 0.29 8.47
C MET A 91 -9.06 1.01 8.24
N ALA A 92 -8.80 1.46 7.01
CA ALA A 92 -7.61 2.20 6.67
C ALA A 92 -7.47 3.50 7.48
N ARG A 93 -8.58 4.24 7.67
CA ARG A 93 -8.60 5.45 8.50
C ARG A 93 -8.30 5.16 9.97
N GLN A 94 -8.92 4.15 10.56
CA GLN A 94 -8.65 3.78 11.96
C GLN A 94 -7.23 3.27 12.18
N VAL A 95 -6.67 2.56 11.20
CA VAL A 95 -5.27 2.14 11.28
C VAL A 95 -4.33 3.35 11.19
N ALA A 96 -4.59 4.33 10.31
CA ALA A 96 -3.82 5.57 10.27
C ALA A 96 -3.84 6.30 11.62
N GLU A 97 -5.02 6.51 12.20
CA GLU A 97 -5.20 7.15 13.51
C GLU A 97 -4.40 6.44 14.60
N ALA A 98 -4.49 5.11 14.67
CA ALA A 98 -3.80 4.33 15.68
C ALA A 98 -2.28 4.24 15.48
N LEU A 99 -1.77 4.60 14.30
CA LEU A 99 -0.35 4.64 14.00
C LEU A 99 0.26 6.04 14.11
N THR A 100 -0.55 7.09 14.23
CA THR A 100 -0.12 8.51 14.28
C THR A 100 1.06 8.74 15.21
N ASP A 101 0.92 8.36 16.49
CA ASP A 101 1.95 8.60 17.51
C ASP A 101 3.21 7.73 17.34
N LEU A 102 3.11 6.65 16.55
CA LEU A 102 4.21 5.75 16.27
C LEU A 102 5.03 6.20 15.06
N LEU A 103 4.37 6.86 14.09
CA LEU A 103 4.99 7.24 12.83
C LEU A 103 5.74 8.57 12.97
N PRO A 104 6.89 8.73 12.31
CA PRO A 104 7.53 10.03 12.18
C PRO A 104 6.66 10.98 11.34
N GLU A 105 6.96 12.27 11.41
CA GLU A 105 6.28 13.28 10.59
C GLU A 105 6.38 12.97 9.09
N GLU A 106 7.55 12.53 8.62
CA GLU A 106 7.79 12.24 7.20
C GLU A 106 7.64 10.76 6.87
N ILE A 107 6.89 10.45 5.81
CA ILE A 107 6.60 9.11 5.29
C ILE A 107 7.05 9.05 3.83
N ALA A 108 7.82 8.04 3.46
CA ALA A 108 8.33 7.91 2.09
C ALA A 108 7.20 7.55 1.11
N LEU A 109 6.41 6.54 1.46
CA LEU A 109 5.42 5.98 0.56
C LEU A 109 4.27 5.36 1.34
N VAL A 110 3.04 5.56 0.87
CA VAL A 110 1.88 4.74 1.26
C VAL A 110 1.35 4.03 0.02
N GLY A 111 1.32 2.70 0.02
CA GLY A 111 0.94 1.93 -1.17
C GLY A 111 0.13 0.67 -0.90
N GLY A 112 -0.32 0.04 -1.99
CA GLY A 112 -1.04 -1.22 -1.93
C GLY A 112 -1.17 -1.86 -3.31
N ASN A 113 -1.40 -3.17 -3.34
CA ASN A 113 -1.64 -3.92 -4.58
C ASN A 113 -3.10 -4.39 -4.67
N CYS A 114 -3.67 -4.37 -5.87
CA CYS A 114 -5.04 -4.85 -6.16
C CYS A 114 -6.04 -4.31 -5.11
N GLN A 115 -6.64 -5.19 -4.28
CA GLN A 115 -7.61 -4.78 -3.25
C GLN A 115 -7.00 -3.85 -2.17
N GLY A 116 -5.70 -3.97 -1.88
CA GLY A 116 -5.03 -3.11 -0.90
C GLY A 116 -4.83 -1.68 -1.38
N ALA A 117 -4.79 -1.43 -2.70
CA ALA A 117 -4.44 -0.11 -3.20
C ALA A 117 -5.48 0.97 -2.83
N PRO A 118 -6.80 0.79 -3.03
CA PRO A 118 -7.78 1.78 -2.59
C PRO A 118 -7.70 2.11 -1.09
N TYR A 119 -7.44 1.11 -0.25
CA TYR A 119 -7.30 1.31 1.21
C TYR A 119 -6.06 2.14 1.55
N SER A 120 -4.96 1.95 0.82
CA SER A 120 -3.74 2.73 1.02
C SER A 120 -3.96 4.24 0.76
N PHE A 121 -4.85 4.62 -0.17
CA PHE A 121 -5.11 6.02 -0.50
C PHE A 121 -6.00 6.69 0.57
N HIS A 122 -6.96 5.94 1.13
CA HIS A 122 -7.70 6.39 2.31
C HIS A 122 -6.81 6.54 3.55
N CYS A 123 -5.86 5.61 3.74
CA CYS A 123 -4.85 5.71 4.79
C CYS A 123 -3.97 6.96 4.59
N ALA A 124 -3.47 7.18 3.37
CA ALA A 124 -2.63 8.33 3.03
C ALA A 124 -3.33 9.67 3.30
N ASN A 125 -4.58 9.82 2.83
CA ASN A 125 -5.36 11.03 3.11
C ASN A 125 -5.54 11.26 4.60
N ARG A 126 -5.84 10.21 5.38
CA ARG A 126 -6.00 10.36 6.83
C ARG A 126 -4.69 10.76 7.51
N LEU A 127 -3.56 10.20 7.10
CA LEU A 127 -2.25 10.59 7.63
C LEU A 127 -1.89 12.04 7.29
N LEU A 128 -2.22 12.52 6.08
CA LEU A 128 -2.05 13.93 5.70
C LEU A 128 -2.92 14.85 6.57
N GLU A 129 -4.18 14.50 6.81
CA GLU A 129 -5.08 15.24 7.71
C GLU A 129 -4.56 15.29 9.16
N LEU A 130 -3.86 14.24 9.59
CA LEU A 130 -3.24 14.12 10.92
C LEU A 130 -1.88 14.84 11.01
N GLY A 131 -1.43 15.49 9.94
CA GLY A 131 -0.23 16.33 9.93
C GLY A 131 1.06 15.64 9.48
N HIS A 132 0.99 14.39 9.02
CA HIS A 132 2.15 13.75 8.39
C HIS A 132 2.42 14.33 6.99
N ARG A 133 3.67 14.27 6.55
CA ARG A 133 4.11 14.57 5.19
C ARG A 133 4.39 13.27 4.45
N ILE A 134 3.67 13.01 3.37
CA ILE A 134 3.87 11.83 2.53
C ILE A 134 4.55 12.24 1.22
N ARG A 135 5.66 11.61 0.84
CA ARG A 135 6.35 11.96 -0.41
C ARG A 135 5.59 11.47 -1.64
N SER A 136 5.01 10.27 -1.58
CA SER A 136 4.23 9.72 -2.69
C SER A 136 3.26 8.62 -2.25
N VAL A 137 2.31 8.27 -3.13
CA VAL A 137 1.46 7.08 -3.01
C VAL A 137 1.74 6.10 -4.14
N ALA A 138 1.49 4.81 -3.93
CA ALA A 138 1.64 3.79 -4.96
C ALA A 138 0.45 2.83 -5.06
N ALA A 139 0.09 2.47 -6.29
CA ALA A 139 -0.87 1.40 -6.57
C ALA A 139 -0.26 0.39 -7.55
N ILE A 140 -0.67 -0.87 -7.43
CA ILE A 140 -0.36 -1.92 -8.40
C ILE A 140 -1.67 -2.53 -8.94
N ASP A 141 -1.78 -2.61 -10.26
CA ASP A 141 -2.91 -3.22 -11.01
C ASP A 141 -4.28 -2.64 -10.68
N THR A 142 -4.32 -1.36 -10.32
CA THR A 142 -5.56 -0.60 -10.15
C THR A 142 -5.25 0.90 -10.10
N ILE A 143 -6.28 1.71 -10.36
CA ILE A 143 -6.24 3.16 -10.17
C ILE A 143 -7.32 3.48 -9.12
N PRO A 144 -6.93 3.81 -7.89
CA PRO A 144 -7.90 4.18 -6.85
C PRO A 144 -8.68 5.44 -7.23
N ASP A 145 -10.01 5.43 -7.01
CA ASP A 145 -10.90 6.57 -7.26
C ASP A 145 -10.88 7.60 -6.10
N CYS A 146 -9.73 7.74 -5.44
CA CYS A 146 -9.52 8.61 -4.30
C CYS A 146 -8.40 9.59 -4.61
N ALA A 147 -8.72 10.88 -4.69
CA ALA A 147 -7.72 11.92 -4.90
C ALA A 147 -6.81 12.02 -3.67
N VAL A 148 -5.50 12.15 -3.90
CA VAL A 148 -4.51 12.36 -2.85
C VAL A 148 -3.56 13.47 -3.33
N PRO A 149 -3.30 14.52 -2.54
CA PRO A 149 -2.56 15.69 -2.99
C PRO A 149 -1.03 15.48 -2.99
N VAL A 150 -0.56 14.29 -3.39
CA VAL A 150 0.87 13.93 -3.49
C VAL A 150 1.13 13.15 -4.78
N PRO A 151 2.38 13.09 -5.27
CA PRO A 151 2.74 12.30 -6.45
C PRO A 151 2.31 10.83 -6.34
N ALA A 152 1.81 10.26 -7.44
CA ALA A 152 1.37 8.86 -7.50
C ALA A 152 2.26 8.01 -8.43
N LEU A 153 2.61 6.81 -7.98
CA LEU A 153 3.18 5.75 -8.81
C LEU A 153 2.09 4.71 -9.12
N LEU A 154 1.78 4.54 -10.41
CA LEU A 154 0.81 3.55 -10.88
C LEU A 154 1.57 2.43 -11.61
N ASN A 155 1.72 1.28 -10.97
CA ASN A 155 2.38 0.11 -11.53
C ASN A 155 1.37 -0.84 -12.16
N PHE A 156 1.72 -1.41 -13.31
CA PHE A 156 0.91 -2.43 -13.97
C PHE A 156 1.75 -3.63 -14.40
N GLY A 157 1.24 -4.83 -14.19
CA GLY A 157 1.84 -6.07 -14.68
C GLY A 157 1.79 -6.13 -16.21
N ALA A 158 2.96 -6.25 -16.86
CA ALA A 158 3.09 -6.33 -18.31
C ALA A 158 2.41 -7.57 -18.90
N GLU A 159 2.31 -8.65 -18.12
CA GLU A 159 1.69 -9.92 -18.55
C GLU A 159 0.19 -9.99 -18.21
N SER A 160 -0.40 -8.90 -17.72
CA SER A 160 -1.84 -8.81 -17.43
C SER A 160 -2.40 -7.44 -17.83
N PRO A 161 -2.36 -7.10 -19.14
CA PRO A 161 -2.72 -5.78 -19.66
C PRO A 161 -4.17 -5.39 -19.39
N GLU A 162 -5.06 -6.35 -19.11
CA GLU A 162 -6.46 -6.11 -18.75
C GLU A 162 -6.64 -5.34 -17.43
N TRP A 163 -5.59 -5.25 -16.59
CA TRP A 163 -5.59 -4.44 -15.37
C TRP A 163 -5.07 -3.02 -15.58
N ASN A 164 -4.59 -2.70 -16.79
CA ASN A 164 -4.06 -1.39 -17.13
C ASN A 164 -5.05 -0.61 -18.02
N PRO A 165 -5.93 0.23 -17.43
CA PRO A 165 -6.97 0.94 -18.19
C PRO A 165 -6.40 1.95 -19.20
N PHE A 166 -5.11 2.29 -19.12
CA PHE A 166 -4.46 3.11 -20.14
C PHE A 166 -4.36 2.41 -21.51
N HIS A 167 -4.45 1.07 -21.55
CA HIS A 167 -4.52 0.32 -22.81
C HIS A 167 -5.90 0.36 -23.46
N ASP A 168 -6.97 0.53 -22.67
CA ASP A 168 -8.33 0.61 -23.17
C ASP A 168 -8.61 1.99 -23.78
N ASP A 169 -8.35 3.06 -23.01
CA ASP A 169 -8.46 4.44 -23.46
C ASP A 169 -7.45 5.31 -22.70
N PHE A 170 -6.33 5.59 -23.35
CA PHE A 170 -5.26 6.40 -22.76
C PHE A 170 -5.73 7.82 -22.41
N SER A 171 -6.48 8.46 -23.30
CA SER A 171 -6.86 9.87 -23.14
C SER A 171 -7.85 10.04 -21.99
N LEU A 172 -8.89 9.20 -21.94
CA LEU A 172 -9.88 9.22 -20.87
C LEU A 172 -9.24 8.87 -19.52
N THR A 173 -8.39 7.84 -19.50
CA THR A 173 -7.71 7.41 -18.27
C THR A 173 -6.73 8.49 -17.79
N HIS A 174 -5.95 9.09 -18.69
CA HIS A 174 -5.05 10.20 -18.37
C HIS A 174 -5.81 11.38 -17.76
N GLU A 175 -6.91 11.82 -18.38
CA GLU A 175 -7.74 12.92 -17.87
C GLU A 175 -8.30 12.59 -16.48
N ARG A 176 -8.77 11.37 -16.26
CA ARG A 176 -9.23 10.92 -14.94
C ARG A 176 -8.12 10.99 -13.89
N VAL A 177 -6.95 10.43 -14.20
CA VAL A 177 -5.83 10.34 -13.26
C VAL A 177 -5.24 11.72 -12.95
N ALA A 178 -5.16 12.61 -13.94
CA ALA A 178 -4.69 13.98 -13.76
C ALA A 178 -5.59 14.82 -12.82
N ARG A 179 -6.85 14.41 -12.61
CA ARG A 179 -7.75 15.02 -11.62
C ARG A 179 -7.57 14.46 -10.20
N LEU A 180 -6.98 13.26 -10.08
CA LEU A 180 -6.79 12.58 -8.79
C LEU A 180 -5.46 12.96 -8.14
N PHE A 181 -4.41 13.20 -8.93
CA PHE A 181 -3.06 13.43 -8.44
C PHE A 181 -2.42 14.64 -9.10
N PRO A 182 -1.64 15.45 -8.34
CA PRO A 182 -0.93 16.60 -8.91
C PRO A 182 0.10 16.18 -9.97
N VAL A 183 0.75 15.04 -9.76
CA VAL A 183 1.70 14.40 -10.68
C VAL A 183 1.52 12.89 -10.54
N TYR A 184 1.63 12.15 -11.64
CA TYR A 184 1.69 10.71 -11.58
C TYR A 184 2.73 10.14 -12.55
N ARG A 185 3.27 8.98 -12.21
CA ARG A 185 4.13 8.16 -13.07
C ARG A 185 3.46 6.81 -13.29
N GLN A 186 3.31 6.41 -14.55
CA GLN A 186 3.01 5.04 -14.90
C GLN A 186 4.32 4.24 -14.97
N SER A 187 4.31 3.02 -14.47
CA SER A 187 5.44 2.09 -14.60
C SER A 187 4.93 0.68 -14.83
N SER A 188 5.79 -0.18 -15.33
CA SER A 188 5.47 -1.57 -15.63
C SER A 188 6.30 -2.51 -14.76
N LEU A 189 5.71 -3.66 -14.44
CA LEU A 189 6.38 -4.79 -13.80
C LEU A 189 6.38 -5.97 -14.77
N PRO A 190 7.50 -6.69 -14.95
CA PRO A 190 7.60 -7.78 -15.92
C PRO A 190 6.96 -9.07 -15.38
N CYS A 191 5.69 -9.00 -15.00
CA CYS A 191 4.97 -10.13 -14.39
C CYS A 191 3.45 -10.04 -14.60
N ALA A 192 2.77 -11.13 -14.28
CA ALA A 192 1.32 -11.20 -14.27
C ALA A 192 0.71 -10.68 -12.95
N HIS A 193 -0.61 -10.53 -12.94
CA HIS A 193 -1.40 -10.16 -11.77
C HIS A 193 -1.10 -11.08 -10.57
N GLY A 194 -0.88 -10.49 -9.39
CA GLY A 194 -0.56 -11.21 -8.15
C GLY A 194 0.88 -11.72 -8.04
N GLN A 195 1.76 -11.45 -9.01
CA GLN A 195 3.15 -11.92 -9.00
C GLN A 195 4.18 -10.86 -8.59
N TYR A 196 3.74 -9.64 -8.27
CA TYR A 196 4.60 -8.46 -8.07
C TYR A 196 5.67 -8.64 -6.97
N PHE A 197 5.31 -9.39 -5.93
CA PHE A 197 6.18 -9.65 -4.76
C PHE A 197 6.91 -10.99 -4.84
N ARG A 198 6.97 -11.62 -6.02
CA ARG A 198 7.90 -12.73 -6.21
C ARG A 198 9.33 -12.19 -6.22
N PRO A 199 10.32 -12.93 -5.68
CA PRO A 199 11.70 -12.47 -5.58
C PRO A 199 12.27 -11.91 -6.89
N GLU A 200 11.95 -12.53 -8.03
CA GLU A 200 12.40 -12.11 -9.36
C GLU A 200 11.83 -10.75 -9.82
N ASN A 201 10.70 -10.31 -9.28
CA ASN A 201 9.99 -9.09 -9.70
C ASN A 201 10.25 -7.90 -8.77
N ILE A 202 10.67 -8.17 -7.53
CA ILE A 202 10.88 -7.14 -6.50
C ILE A 202 11.92 -6.07 -6.90
N PRO A 203 13.06 -6.40 -7.53
CA PRO A 203 14.01 -5.37 -7.96
C PRO A 203 13.38 -4.31 -8.87
N TYR A 204 12.44 -4.71 -9.75
CA TYR A 204 11.72 -3.77 -10.62
C TYR A 204 10.73 -2.90 -9.82
N LEU A 205 10.01 -3.49 -8.88
CA LEU A 205 9.11 -2.75 -8.00
C LEU A 205 9.87 -1.72 -7.15
N ILE A 206 11.01 -2.12 -6.57
CA ILE A 206 11.86 -1.23 -5.80
C ILE A 206 12.40 -0.09 -6.68
N ALA A 207 12.94 -0.40 -7.87
CA ALA A 207 13.42 0.64 -8.79
C ALA A 207 12.31 1.66 -9.14
N ASN A 208 11.08 1.19 -9.38
CA ASN A 208 9.95 2.08 -9.64
C ASN A 208 9.62 2.96 -8.43
N ILE A 209 9.66 2.41 -7.21
CA ILE A 209 9.47 3.16 -5.96
C ILE A 209 10.58 4.21 -5.75
N GLU A 210 11.85 3.80 -5.85
CA GLU A 210 13.02 4.69 -5.70
C GLU A 210 12.94 5.88 -6.68
N SER A 211 12.43 5.63 -7.88
CA SER A 211 12.26 6.64 -8.93
C SER A 211 11.27 7.76 -8.58
N VAL A 212 10.38 7.56 -7.60
CA VAL A 212 9.40 8.54 -7.14
C VAL A 212 9.70 9.10 -5.75
N ILE A 213 10.32 8.31 -4.85
CA ILE A 213 10.69 8.79 -3.50
C ILE A 213 12.08 9.47 -3.47
N GLY A 214 12.89 9.29 -4.52
CA GLY A 214 14.20 9.92 -4.68
C GLY A 214 15.27 9.42 -3.72
N ALA A 215 15.13 8.21 -3.18
CA ALA A 215 16.05 7.60 -2.23
C ALA A 215 16.21 6.11 -2.54
N ARG A 216 17.40 5.56 -2.27
CA ARG A 216 17.69 4.13 -2.42
C ARG A 216 17.19 3.37 -1.19
N ILE A 217 16.44 2.30 -1.42
CA ILE A 217 15.82 1.47 -0.38
C ILE A 217 16.14 -0.02 -0.55
N LEU A 218 16.71 -0.43 -1.68
CA LEU A 218 17.19 -1.79 -1.89
C LEU A 218 18.34 -2.11 -0.92
N ALA A 219 18.33 -3.29 -0.32
CA ALA A 219 19.48 -3.79 0.43
C ALA A 219 20.72 -3.85 -0.48
N GLU A 220 21.87 -3.43 0.03
CA GLU A 220 23.13 -3.74 -0.64
C GLU A 220 23.35 -5.25 -0.55
N GLU A 221 23.74 -5.89 -1.66
CA GLU A 221 24.20 -7.28 -1.60
C GLU A 221 25.34 -7.34 -0.58
N LEU A 222 25.15 -8.15 0.47
CA LEU A 222 26.24 -8.49 1.38
C LEU A 222 27.32 -9.16 0.52
N GLN A 223 28.36 -8.41 0.19
CA GLN A 223 29.58 -8.93 -0.44
C GLN A 223 30.25 -9.98 0.45
#